data_AF-A0AAW7FYC0-F1
#
_entry.id   AF-A0AAW7FYC0-F1
#
_cell.length_a   1.000
_cell.length_b   1.000
_cell.length_c   1.000
_cell.angle_alpha   90.00
_cell.angle_beta   90.00
_cell.angle_gamma   90.00
#
_symmetry.space_group_name_H-M   'P 1'
#
loop_
_entity.id
_entity.type
_entity.pdbx_description
1 polymer ?
#
loop_
_entity_poly.entity_id
_entity_poly.type
_entity_poly.pdbx_seq_one_letter_code
_entity_poly.pdbx_strand_id
1 'polypeptide(L)'
;MKSKTELRAAATRRALEVIASEMGAWSADDFNVQMLPNFSPLPRQQTPDGRSVVREYSPFDYSWAGTEKFNALATRALQVKLPASRERNYIWLCGVERETLATALLVELFSVTDCVEFAGLGKVADLAFLTLDEADAGQIRAAMVGWLDDPAAA
;
A
#
# COMPACT_ATOMS: atom_id res chain seq x y z
N MET A 1 -19.37 13.70 -4.38
CA MET A 1 -18.61 12.61 -3.73
C MET A 1 -18.43 11.52 -4.76
N LYS A 2 -17.21 11.00 -4.94
CA LYS A 2 -17.00 9.85 -5.81
C LYS A 2 -17.62 8.60 -5.19
N SER A 3 -18.05 7.65 -6.01
CA SER A 3 -18.52 6.35 -5.54
C SER A 3 -17.37 5.54 -4.94
N LYS A 4 -17.68 4.57 -4.08
CA LYS A 4 -16.68 3.65 -3.51
C LYS A 4 -15.88 2.90 -4.58
N THR A 5 -16.54 2.51 -5.67
CA THR A 5 -15.92 1.82 -6.81
C THR A 5 -14.92 2.73 -7.52
N GLU A 6 -15.27 3.99 -7.78
CA GLU A 6 -14.35 4.96 -8.40
C GLU A 6 -13.13 5.25 -7.51
N LEU A 7 -13.32 5.30 -6.19
CA LEU A 7 -12.24 5.51 -5.23
C LEU A 7 -11.27 4.32 -5.18
N ARG A 8 -11.79 3.08 -5.19
CA ARG A 8 -10.99 1.85 -5.27
C ARG A 8 -10.18 1.81 -6.57
N ALA A 9 -10.85 1.99 -7.71
CA ALA A 9 -10.19 1.97 -9.01
C ALA A 9 -9.12 3.06 -9.15
N ALA A 10 -9.37 4.26 -8.60
CA ALA A 10 -8.38 5.33 -8.58
C ALA A 10 -7.15 4.97 -7.74
N ALA A 11 -7.35 4.32 -6.57
CA ALA A 11 -6.25 3.85 -5.72
C ALA A 11 -5.47 2.70 -6.39
N THR A 12 -6.15 1.73 -7.01
CA THR A 12 -5.50 0.64 -7.76
C THR A 12 -4.66 1.19 -8.91
N ARG A 13 -5.22 2.07 -9.74
CA ARG A 13 -4.46 2.71 -10.84
C ARG A 13 -3.24 3.47 -10.32
N ARG A 14 -3.39 4.23 -9.23
CA ARG A 14 -2.26 4.93 -8.61
C ARG A 14 -1.19 3.95 -8.15
N ALA A 15 -1.59 2.80 -7.61
CA ALA A 15 -0.66 1.76 -7.21
C ALA A 15 0.14 1.21 -8.39
N LEU A 16 -0.52 0.95 -9.51
CA LEU A 16 0.15 0.52 -10.73
C LEU A 16 1.14 1.58 -11.24
N GLU A 17 0.76 2.87 -11.21
CA GLU A 17 1.66 3.97 -11.57
C GLU A 17 2.89 4.05 -10.66
N VAL A 18 2.69 3.92 -9.34
CA VAL A 18 3.75 3.96 -8.34
C VAL A 18 4.69 2.77 -8.49
N ILE A 19 4.16 1.56 -8.67
CA ILE A 19 4.93 0.35 -8.96
C ILE A 19 5.78 0.56 -10.21
N ALA A 20 5.18 1.03 -11.31
CA ALA A 20 5.90 1.29 -12.56
C ALA A 20 7.01 2.35 -12.39
N SER A 21 6.76 3.42 -11.63
CA SER A 21 7.74 4.49 -11.45
C SER A 21 8.86 4.17 -10.47
N GLU A 22 8.52 3.56 -9.33
CA GLU A 22 9.48 3.31 -8.24
C GLU A 22 10.29 2.04 -8.54
N MET A 23 9.64 0.95 -8.97
CA MET A 23 10.37 -0.29 -9.31
C MET A 23 11.18 -0.13 -10.61
N GLY A 24 10.78 0.74 -11.54
CA GLY A 24 11.58 1.07 -12.72
C GLY A 24 12.91 1.79 -12.39
N ALA A 25 13.05 2.33 -11.18
CA ALA A 25 14.27 2.97 -10.68
C ALA A 25 15.04 2.10 -9.66
N TRP A 26 14.54 0.91 -9.33
CA TRP A 26 15.20 -0.01 -8.40
C TRP A 26 16.01 -1.04 -9.18
N SER A 27 17.27 -1.26 -8.83
CA SER A 27 17.88 -2.57 -9.05
C SER A 27 17.42 -3.54 -7.94
N ALA A 28 17.53 -4.85 -8.17
CA ALA A 28 17.19 -5.85 -7.15
C ALA A 28 17.97 -5.66 -5.82
N ASP A 29 19.13 -4.98 -5.87
CA ASP A 29 19.99 -4.68 -4.72
C ASP A 29 19.70 -3.31 -4.07
N ASP A 30 18.93 -2.42 -4.71
CA ASP A 30 18.63 -1.06 -4.20
C ASP A 30 17.50 -1.02 -3.16
N PHE A 31 17.05 -2.18 -2.68
CA PHE A 31 15.99 -2.24 -1.69
C PHE A 31 16.47 -1.68 -0.34
N ASN A 32 16.18 -0.39 -0.12
CA ASN A 32 16.40 0.29 1.15
C ASN A 32 15.03 0.62 1.78
N VAL A 33 14.89 0.28 3.06
CA VAL A 33 13.73 0.52 3.94
C VAL A 33 13.17 1.95 3.92
N GLN A 34 13.92 2.93 3.39
CA GLN A 34 13.48 4.31 3.22
C GLN A 34 12.63 4.58 1.96
N MET A 35 12.46 3.59 1.07
CA MET A 35 11.90 3.78 -0.27
C MET A 35 10.52 3.14 -0.48
N LEU A 36 9.84 2.60 0.54
CA LEU A 36 8.54 1.94 0.33
C LEU A 36 7.59 2.80 -0.52
N PRO A 37 6.97 2.22 -1.58
CA PRO A 37 6.19 3.01 -2.51
C PRO A 37 4.95 3.55 -1.79
N ASN A 38 4.70 4.86 -1.91
CA ASN A 38 3.57 5.49 -1.24
C ASN A 38 2.31 5.36 -2.09
N PHE A 39 1.38 4.52 -1.64
CA PHE A 39 0.08 4.32 -2.29
C PHE A 39 -1.01 5.21 -1.70
N SER A 40 -0.69 6.02 -0.68
CA SER A 40 -1.58 7.03 -0.16
C SER A 40 -1.87 8.09 -1.22
N PRO A 41 -3.14 8.52 -1.37
CA PRO A 41 -3.51 9.64 -2.23
C PRO A 41 -3.07 11.00 -1.66
N LEU A 42 -2.44 11.03 -0.49
CA LEU A 42 -1.92 12.24 0.14
C LEU A 42 -0.46 12.47 -0.28
N PRO A 43 -0.07 13.74 -0.52
CA PRO A 43 1.28 14.08 -0.92
C PRO A 43 2.31 13.69 0.15
N ARG A 44 3.48 13.23 -0.29
CA ARG A 44 4.67 13.07 0.55
C ARG A 44 5.00 14.43 1.19
N GLN A 45 5.28 14.44 2.49
CA GLN A 45 5.85 15.61 3.17
C GLN A 45 7.36 15.42 3.29
N GLN A 46 8.17 16.40 2.92
CA GLN A 46 9.58 16.37 3.29
C GLN A 46 9.72 16.74 4.77
N THR A 47 10.41 15.91 5.54
CA THR A 47 10.89 16.29 6.86
C THR A 47 12.02 17.32 6.74
N PRO A 48 12.29 18.07 7.82
CA PRO A 48 13.39 19.03 7.86
C PRO A 48 14.78 18.46 7.56
N ASP A 49 14.97 17.14 7.71
CA ASP A 49 16.23 16.44 7.39
C ASP A 49 16.26 15.87 5.95
N GLY A 50 15.32 16.28 5.10
CA GLY A 50 15.27 15.88 3.69
C GLY A 50 14.66 14.50 3.43
N ARG A 51 14.27 13.75 4.48
CA ARG A 51 13.54 12.49 4.28
C ARG A 51 12.14 12.77 3.74
N SER A 52 11.69 11.97 2.80
CA SER A 52 10.30 12.02 2.35
C SER A 52 9.46 11.17 3.30
N VAL A 53 8.68 11.78 4.18
CA VAL A 53 7.79 11.07 5.10
C VAL A 53 6.33 11.28 4.71
N VAL A 54 5.52 10.24 4.88
CA VAL A 54 4.07 10.36 4.77
C VAL A 54 3.54 10.91 6.10
N ARG A 55 3.42 12.23 6.23
CA ARG A 55 2.76 12.85 7.40
C ARG A 55 1.24 12.90 7.19
N GLU A 56 0.65 11.72 7.21
CA GLU A 56 -0.55 11.47 7.99
C GLU A 56 -0.45 9.98 8.32
N TYR A 57 0.32 9.68 9.38
CA TYR A 57 0.17 8.38 10.01
C TYR A 57 -1.32 8.22 10.29
N SER A 58 -1.87 7.09 9.85
CA SER A 58 -3.08 6.46 10.39
C SER A 58 -3.54 7.10 11.71
N PRO A 59 -4.85 7.31 11.95
CA PRO A 59 -5.34 7.64 13.28
C PRO A 59 -5.01 6.59 14.37
N PHE A 60 -4.21 5.58 14.06
CA PHE A 60 -3.80 4.46 14.88
C PHE A 60 -2.31 4.11 14.70
N ASP A 61 -1.64 3.71 15.79
CA ASP A 61 -0.32 3.05 15.72
C ASP A 61 -0.39 1.84 14.76
N TYR A 62 0.41 1.90 13.70
CA TYR A 62 0.33 1.00 12.55
C TYR A 62 0.53 -0.48 12.95
N SER A 63 -0.42 -1.31 12.54
CA SER A 63 -0.20 -2.71 12.16
C SER A 63 -0.59 -2.82 10.68
N TRP A 64 0.10 -3.65 9.90
CA TRP A 64 -0.18 -3.88 8.48
C TRP A 64 -1.69 -4.05 8.18
N ALA A 65 -2.14 -3.50 7.06
CA ALA A 65 -3.55 -3.63 6.66
C ALA A 65 -3.92 -5.09 6.40
N GLY A 66 -5.21 -5.41 6.46
CA GLY A 66 -5.65 -6.80 6.31
C GLY A 66 -5.44 -7.67 7.55
N THR A 67 -4.81 -7.14 8.61
CA THR A 67 -4.82 -7.77 9.94
C THR A 67 -6.13 -7.48 10.68
N GLU A 68 -6.54 -8.40 11.56
CA GLU A 68 -7.76 -8.24 12.36
C GLU A 68 -7.78 -6.92 13.15
N LYS A 69 -6.65 -6.60 13.80
CA LYS A 69 -6.49 -5.35 14.57
C LYS A 69 -6.70 -4.12 13.69
N PHE A 70 -6.07 -4.08 12.52
CA PHE A 70 -6.22 -2.96 11.59
C PHE A 70 -7.65 -2.85 11.09
N ASN A 71 -8.26 -3.96 10.67
CA ASN A 71 -9.62 -3.97 10.12
C ASN A 71 -10.67 -3.49 11.13
N ALA A 72 -10.52 -3.84 12.41
CA ALA A 72 -11.38 -3.35 13.47
C ALA A 72 -11.29 -1.83 13.62
N LEU A 73 -10.09 -1.26 13.52
CA LEU A 73 -9.84 0.17 13.63
C LEU A 73 -10.33 0.93 12.38
N ALA A 74 -10.05 0.41 11.18
CA ALA A 74 -10.53 0.93 9.91
C ALA A 74 -12.06 0.97 9.85
N THR A 75 -12.73 -0.11 10.27
CA THR A 75 -14.20 -0.18 10.32
C THR A 75 -14.78 0.92 11.21
N ARG A 76 -14.18 1.17 12.38
CA ARG A 76 -14.59 2.27 13.27
C ARG A 76 -14.37 3.64 12.62
N ALA A 77 -13.24 3.84 11.95
CA ALA A 77 -12.93 5.09 11.26
C ALA A 77 -13.92 5.39 10.10
N LEU A 78 -14.51 4.37 9.48
CA LEU A 78 -15.53 4.53 8.44
C LEU A 78 -16.93 4.85 8.97
N GLN A 79 -17.18 4.64 10.27
CA GLN A 79 -18.48 4.93 10.91
C GLN A 79 -18.65 6.41 11.32
N VAL A 80 -17.64 7.27 11.10
CA VAL A 80 -17.73 8.70 11.40
C VAL A 80 -18.94 9.35 10.71
N LYS A 81 -19.64 10.22 11.44
CA LYS A 81 -20.90 10.83 10.96
C LYS A 81 -20.69 11.85 9.85
N LEU A 82 -19.55 12.56 9.84
CA LEU A 82 -19.27 13.60 8.87
C LEU A 82 -18.91 12.98 7.49
N PRO A 83 -19.67 13.28 6.41
CA PRO A 83 -19.44 12.67 5.10
C PRO A 83 -18.06 12.93 4.52
N ALA A 84 -17.54 14.16 4.64
CA ALA A 84 -16.21 14.53 4.15
C ALA A 84 -15.08 13.75 4.85
N SER A 85 -15.17 13.59 6.17
CA SER A 85 -14.22 12.76 6.91
C SER A 85 -14.32 11.29 6.53
N ARG A 86 -15.53 10.78 6.30
CA ARG A 86 -15.73 9.39 5.87
C ARG A 86 -15.11 9.12 4.50
N GLU A 87 -15.33 10.01 3.54
CA GLU A 87 -14.72 9.91 2.20
C GLU A 87 -13.19 9.95 2.31
N ARG A 88 -12.63 10.90 3.06
CA ARG A 88 -11.18 10.96 3.31
C ARG A 88 -10.63 9.67 3.95
N ASN A 89 -11.29 9.15 4.97
CA ASN A 89 -10.87 7.92 5.64
C ASN A 89 -10.94 6.71 4.70
N TYR A 90 -11.95 6.65 3.84
CA TYR A 90 -12.10 5.59 2.85
C TYR A 90 -11.03 5.66 1.76
N ILE A 91 -10.73 6.87 1.29
CA ILE A 91 -9.66 7.17 0.34
C ILE A 91 -8.30 6.72 0.90
N TRP A 92 -8.02 7.07 2.16
CA TRP A 92 -6.81 6.67 2.86
C TRP A 92 -6.71 5.15 3.02
N LEU A 93 -7.81 4.50 3.44
CA LEU A 93 -7.88 3.04 3.59
C LEU A 93 -7.59 2.32 2.26
N CYS A 94 -8.14 2.81 1.15
CA CYS A 94 -7.87 2.24 -0.16
C CYS A 94 -6.36 2.23 -0.44
N GLY A 95 -5.67 3.36 -0.21
CA GLY A 95 -4.22 3.45 -0.43
C GLY A 95 -3.43 2.47 0.43
N VAL A 96 -3.69 2.43 1.74
CA VAL A 96 -2.94 1.62 2.71
C VAL A 96 -3.10 0.11 2.47
N GLU A 97 -4.25 -0.34 1.98
CA GLU A 97 -4.43 -1.76 1.60
C GLU A 97 -3.61 -2.13 0.36
N ARG A 98 -3.54 -1.26 -0.65
CA ARG A 98 -2.70 -1.51 -1.84
C ARG A 98 -1.21 -1.49 -1.47
N GLU A 99 -0.81 -0.62 -0.56
CA GLU A 99 0.55 -0.59 0.01
C GLU A 99 0.92 -1.85 0.75
N THR A 100 0.02 -2.32 1.59
CA THR A 100 0.26 -3.54 2.36
C THR A 100 0.35 -4.75 1.42
N LEU A 101 -0.53 -4.85 0.41
CA LEU A 101 -0.44 -5.92 -0.58
C LEU A 101 0.88 -5.85 -1.36
N ALA A 102 1.27 -4.68 -1.87
CA ALA A 102 2.50 -4.52 -2.64
C ALA A 102 3.73 -4.89 -1.80
N THR A 103 3.76 -4.46 -0.53
CA THR A 103 4.85 -4.82 0.40
C THR A 103 4.86 -6.33 0.68
N ALA A 104 3.71 -6.97 0.90
CA ALA A 104 3.63 -8.41 1.14
C ALA A 104 4.08 -9.21 -0.09
N LEU A 105 3.66 -8.81 -1.29
CA LEU A 105 4.11 -9.40 -2.55
C LEU A 105 5.60 -9.21 -2.76
N LEU A 106 6.16 -8.05 -2.38
CA LEU A 106 7.59 -7.83 -2.46
C LEU A 106 8.35 -8.82 -1.56
N VAL A 107 7.96 -8.93 -0.29
CA VAL A 107 8.58 -9.89 0.65
C VAL A 107 8.48 -11.33 0.13
N GLU A 108 7.31 -11.73 -0.37
CA GLU A 108 7.09 -13.09 -0.89
C GLU A 108 7.83 -13.38 -2.19
N LEU A 109 7.84 -12.46 -3.16
CA LEU A 109 8.39 -12.70 -4.49
C LEU A 109 9.90 -12.47 -4.55
N PHE A 110 10.42 -11.52 -3.77
CA PHE A 110 11.82 -11.11 -3.77
C PHE A 110 12.63 -11.73 -2.63
N SER A 111 12.00 -12.57 -1.81
CA SER A 111 12.63 -13.22 -0.64
C SER A 111 13.32 -12.23 0.31
N VAL A 112 12.74 -11.03 0.48
CA VAL A 112 13.24 -10.05 1.46
C VAL A 112 12.85 -10.50 2.85
N THR A 113 13.67 -11.38 3.43
CA THR A 113 13.49 -11.87 4.80
C THR A 113 14.31 -11.01 5.78
N ASP A 114 13.90 -11.01 7.06
CA ASP A 114 14.64 -10.39 8.18
C ASP A 114 14.67 -8.85 8.28
N CYS A 115 13.78 -8.16 7.56
CA CYS A 115 13.53 -6.73 7.77
C CYS A 115 12.57 -6.50 8.96
N VAL A 116 13.08 -5.87 10.02
CA VAL A 116 12.32 -5.59 11.27
C VAL A 116 11.09 -4.71 11.00
N GLU A 117 11.16 -3.86 9.99
CA GLU A 117 10.08 -2.98 9.56
C GLU A 117 8.89 -3.78 9.00
N PHE A 118 9.11 -4.97 8.44
CA PHE A 118 8.04 -5.89 8.01
C PHE A 118 7.55 -6.83 9.11
N ALA A 119 7.97 -6.62 10.36
CA ALA A 119 7.44 -7.39 11.48
C ALA A 119 5.91 -7.26 11.55
N GLY A 120 5.25 -8.41 11.68
CA GLY A 120 3.79 -8.50 11.72
C GLY A 120 3.10 -8.38 10.36
N LEU A 121 3.84 -8.29 9.26
CA LEU A 121 3.27 -8.42 7.91
C LEU A 121 2.88 -9.89 7.70
N GLY A 122 1.59 -10.13 7.43
CA GLY A 122 1.10 -11.46 7.09
C GLY A 122 1.51 -11.88 5.68
N LYS A 123 1.44 -13.19 5.40
CA LYS A 123 1.49 -13.68 4.03
C LYS A 123 0.30 -13.13 3.26
N VAL A 124 0.44 -12.90 1.96
CA VAL A 124 -0.61 -12.38 1.08
C VAL A 124 -1.91 -13.17 1.22
N ALA A 125 -1.81 -14.50 1.38
CA ALA A 125 -2.97 -15.38 1.55
C ALA A 125 -3.73 -15.19 2.87
N ASP A 126 -3.09 -14.62 3.89
CA ASP A 126 -3.64 -14.44 5.24
C ASP A 126 -4.21 -13.02 5.44
N LEU A 127 -3.97 -12.09 4.50
CA LEU A 127 -4.42 -10.71 4.59
C LEU A 127 -5.86 -10.56 4.10
N ALA A 128 -6.74 -10.02 4.95
CA ALA A 128 -8.15 -9.82 4.63
C ALA A 128 -8.47 -8.33 4.44
N PHE A 129 -8.41 -7.82 3.21
CA PHE A 129 -8.65 -6.40 2.93
C PHE A 129 -10.15 -6.04 2.87
N LEU A 130 -10.50 -4.81 3.28
CA LEU A 130 -11.87 -4.28 3.33
C LEU A 130 -12.29 -3.58 2.03
N THR A 131 -11.32 -3.07 1.26
CA THR A 131 -11.56 -2.27 0.06
C THR A 131 -10.85 -2.78 -1.19
N LEU A 132 -9.95 -3.76 -1.05
CA LEU A 132 -9.26 -4.43 -2.15
C LEU A 132 -9.94 -5.77 -2.44
N ASP A 133 -10.36 -5.98 -3.68
CA ASP A 133 -10.90 -7.26 -4.14
C ASP A 133 -9.84 -8.06 -4.93
N GLU A 134 -10.19 -9.29 -5.31
CA GLU A 134 -9.29 -10.19 -6.04
C GLU A 134 -8.87 -9.63 -7.40
N ALA A 135 -9.72 -8.87 -8.08
CA ALA A 135 -9.41 -8.31 -9.39
C ALA A 135 -8.41 -7.14 -9.29
N ASP A 136 -8.57 -6.27 -8.29
CA ASP A 136 -7.59 -5.23 -7.97
C ASP A 136 -6.25 -5.85 -7.52
N ALA A 137 -6.31 -6.85 -6.63
CA ALA A 137 -5.12 -7.54 -6.13
C ALA A 137 -4.36 -8.26 -7.26
N GLY A 138 -5.10 -8.89 -8.18
CA GLY A 138 -4.55 -9.56 -9.36
C GLY A 138 -3.79 -8.60 -10.29
N GLN A 139 -4.30 -7.38 -10.49
CA GLN A 139 -3.59 -6.36 -11.29
C GLN A 139 -2.26 -5.94 -10.64
N ILE A 140 -2.27 -5.73 -9.32
CA ILE A 140 -1.05 -5.34 -8.57
C ILE A 140 -0.03 -6.47 -8.62
N ARG A 141 -0.44 -7.72 -8.37
CA ARG A 141 0.43 -8.89 -8.49
C ARG A 141 1.01 -9.02 -9.90
N ALA A 142 0.18 -8.88 -10.94
CA ALA A 142 0.65 -8.97 -12.32
C ALA A 142 1.68 -7.88 -12.67
N ALA A 143 1.49 -6.65 -12.18
CA ALA A 143 2.46 -5.58 -12.37
C ALA A 143 3.81 -5.87 -11.69
N MET A 144 3.80 -6.44 -10.48
CA MET A 144 5.03 -6.80 -9.78
C MET A 144 5.74 -8.02 -10.39
N VAL A 145 5.00 -9.05 -10.81
CA VAL A 145 5.56 -10.22 -11.49
C VAL A 145 6.14 -9.85 -12.85
N GLY A 146 5.43 -9.01 -13.63
CA GLY A 146 5.93 -8.55 -14.92
C GLY A 146 7.27 -7.82 -14.83
N TRP A 147 7.57 -7.21 -13.69
CA TRP A 147 8.89 -6.61 -13.43
C TRP A 147 9.99 -7.67 -13.21
N LEU A 148 9.69 -8.77 -12.52
CA LEU A 148 10.64 -9.87 -12.32
C LEU A 148 10.99 -10.59 -13.63
N ASP A 149 10.02 -10.65 -14.53
CA ASP A 149 10.17 -11.27 -15.86
C ASP A 149 10.76 -10.30 -16.91
N ASP A 150 10.99 -9.02 -16.57
CA ASP A 150 11.55 -8.04 -17.50
C ASP A 150 13.07 -8.25 -17.67
N PRO A 151 13.54 -8.71 -18.85
CA PRO A 151 14.98 -8.91 -19.09
C PRO A 151 15.79 -7.62 -19.04
N ALA A 152 15.17 -6.44 -19.00
CA ALA A 152 15.85 -5.16 -18.79
C ALA A 152 16.18 -4.87 -17.30
N ALA A 153 15.65 -5.66 -16.37
CA ALA A 153 15.93 -5.56 -14.93
C ALA A 153 17.09 -6.47 -14.45
N ALA A 154 17.69 -7.25 -15.36
CA ALA A 154 18.81 -8.17 -15.09
C ALA A 154 20.18 -7.62 -15.53
#